data_AF-A0A515HJY6-F1
#
_entry.id   AF-A0A515HJY6-F1
#
_cell.length_a   1.000
_cell.length_b   1.000
_cell.length_c   1.000
_cell.angle_alpha   90.00
_cell.angle_beta   90.00
_cell.angle_gamma   90.00
#
_symmetry.space_group_name_H-M   'P 1'
#
loop_
_entity.id
_entity.type
_entity.pdbx_description
1 polymer ?
#
loop_
_entity_poly.entity_id
_entity_poly.type
_entity_poly.pdbx_seq_one_letter_code
_entity_poly.pdbx_strand_id
1 'polypeptide(L)'
;MDLALVVLIQVVYGLASLFIASAGLAVIFGMMKVINLAHGEFLMLGGYSVVVSVQLGANLWIAMFVIAPVVVGLVGVVLERLVIRRYTAG
;
A
#
# COMPACT_ATOMS: atom_id res chain seq x y z
N MET A 1 -30.93 6.57 26.46
CA MET A 1 -31.14 6.69 25.00
C MET A 1 -29.88 7.16 24.30
N ASP A 2 -29.10 8.04 24.92
CA ASP A 2 -27.91 8.65 24.28
C ASP A 2 -26.76 7.66 24.05
N LEU A 3 -26.50 6.73 24.97
CA LEU A 3 -25.44 5.72 24.80
C LEU A 3 -25.73 4.78 23.61
N ALA A 4 -26.98 4.33 23.48
CA ALA A 4 -27.38 3.46 22.37
C ALA A 4 -27.21 4.14 21.01
N LEU A 5 -27.55 5.43 20.93
CA LEU A 5 -27.34 6.26 19.74
C LEU A 5 -25.84 6.41 19.41
N VAL A 6 -25.01 6.72 20.41
CA VAL A 6 -23.55 6.87 20.23
C VAL A 6 -22.92 5.56 19.76
N VAL A 7 -23.29 4.43 20.36
CA VAL A 7 -22.78 3.11 19.95
C VAL A 7 -23.21 2.78 18.52
N LEU A 8 -24.47 3.05 18.17
CA LEU A 8 -24.95 2.84 16.80
C LEU A 8 -24.14 3.65 15.78
N ILE A 9 -23.87 4.92 16.07
CA ILE A 9 -23.05 5.78 15.20
C ILE A 9 -21.62 5.24 15.08
N GLN A 10 -21.00 4.80 16.17
CA GLN A 10 -19.66 4.21 16.13
C GLN A 10 -19.61 2.91 15.31
N VAL A 11 -20.62 2.06 15.43
CA VAL A 11 -20.71 0.83 14.63
C VAL A 11 -20.83 1.19 13.14
N VAL A 12 -21.71 2.12 12.78
CA VAL A 12 -21.86 2.56 11.39
C VAL A 12 -20.55 3.17 10.87
N TYR A 13 -19.87 3.99 11.66
CA TYR A 13 -18.56 4.56 11.29
C TYR A 13 -17.49 3.49 11.08
N GLY A 14 -17.43 2.49 11.95
CA GLY A 14 -16.51 1.36 11.82
C GLY A 14 -16.79 0.55 10.56
N LEU A 15 -18.06 0.24 10.29
CA LEU A 15 -18.47 -0.45 9.06
C LEU A 15 -18.12 0.35 7.80
N ALA A 16 -18.38 1.66 7.79
CA ALA A 16 -18.04 2.52 6.66
C ALA A 16 -16.52 2.59 6.42
N SER A 17 -15.73 2.68 7.50
CA SER A 17 -14.27 2.69 7.42
C SER A 17 -13.71 1.37 6.85
N LEU A 18 -14.22 0.23 7.34
CA LEU A 18 -13.85 -1.09 6.83
C LEU A 18 -14.30 -1.28 5.38
N PHE A 19 -15.48 -0.75 5.01
CA PHE A 19 -15.98 -0.80 3.65
C PHE A 19 -15.06 -0.04 2.68
N ILE A 20 -14.65 1.19 3.03
CA ILE A 20 -13.72 1.99 2.21
C ILE A 20 -12.36 1.29 2.10
N ALA A 21 -11.81 0.79 3.22
CA ALA A 21 -10.54 0.07 3.23
C ALA A 21 -10.60 -1.20 2.35
N SER A 22 -11.66 -1.99 2.48
CA SER A 22 -11.89 -3.21 1.70
C SER A 22 -12.10 -2.90 0.21
N ALA A 23 -12.87 -1.86 -0.12
CA ALA A 23 -13.10 -1.44 -1.49
C ALA A 23 -11.79 -1.01 -2.18
N GLY A 24 -10.93 -0.25 -1.49
CA GLY A 24 -9.61 0.12 -1.99
C GLY A 24 -8.74 -1.12 -2.28
N LEU A 25 -8.74 -2.07 -1.34
CA LEU A 25 -8.00 -3.33 -1.49
C LEU A 25 -8.55 -4.19 -2.64
N ALA A 26 -9.88 -4.24 -2.79
CA ALA A 26 -10.55 -4.94 -3.89
C ALA A 26 -10.22 -4.33 -5.25
N VAL A 27 -10.09 -3.00 -5.35
CA VAL A 27 -9.65 -2.33 -6.60
C VAL A 27 -8.21 -2.70 -6.92
N ILE A 28 -7.30 -2.63 -5.94
CA ILE A 28 -5.89 -2.99 -6.13
C ILE A 28 -5.76 -4.44 -6.62
N PHE A 29 -6.43 -5.39 -5.96
CA PHE A 29 -6.41 -6.80 -6.35
C PHE A 29 -7.19 -7.08 -7.63
N GLY A 30 -8.29 -6.37 -7.89
CA GLY A 30 -9.16 -6.56 -9.05
C GLY A 30 -8.52 -6.18 -10.38
N MET A 31 -7.54 -5.27 -10.38
CA MET A 31 -6.79 -4.93 -11.59
C MET A 31 -5.64 -5.89 -11.90
N MET A 32 -5.27 -6.79 -10.97
CA MET A 32 -4.17 -7.72 -11.17
C MET A 32 -4.62 -9.02 -11.82
N LYS A 33 -3.96 -9.41 -12.92
CA LYS A 33 -4.20 -10.70 -13.58
C LYS A 33 -3.58 -11.89 -12.82
N VAL A 34 -2.54 -11.65 -12.03
CA VAL A 34 -1.84 -12.66 -11.22
C VAL A 34 -1.39 -12.01 -9.90
N ILE A 35 -1.88 -12.53 -8.77
CA ILE A 35 -1.44 -12.09 -7.43
C ILE A 35 -0.20 -12.91 -7.07
N ASN A 36 0.98 -12.29 -7.13
CA ASN A 36 2.23 -12.89 -6.66
C ASN A 36 2.51 -12.49 -5.20
N LEU A 37 3.25 -13.31 -4.46
CA LEU A 37 3.78 -12.99 -3.13
C LEU A 37 4.55 -11.65 -3.13
N ALA A 38 5.22 -11.35 -4.26
CA ALA A 38 5.95 -10.11 -4.44
C ALA A 38 5.09 -8.84 -4.30
N HIS A 39 3.79 -8.92 -4.63
CA HIS A 39 2.93 -7.75 -4.58
C HIS A 39 2.77 -7.19 -3.16
N GLY A 40 2.66 -8.07 -2.16
CA GLY A 40 2.51 -7.66 -0.76
C GLY A 40 3.79 -7.04 -0.19
N GLU A 41 4.97 -7.57 -0.55
CA GLU A 41 6.25 -7.01 -0.11
C GLU A 41 6.52 -5.63 -0.73
N PHE A 42 6.15 -5.38 -1.99
CA PHE A 42 6.27 -4.06 -2.60
C PHE A 42 5.34 -3.02 -1.96
N LEU A 43 4.11 -3.40 -1.58
CA LEU A 43 3.21 -2.54 -0.81
C LEU A 43 3.82 -2.16 0.55
N MET A 44 4.37 -3.15 1.27
CA MET A 44 5.03 -2.91 2.55
C MET A 44 6.27 -2.03 2.42
N LEU A 45 7.10 -2.25 1.37
CA LEU A 45 8.26 -1.42 1.05
C LEU A 45 7.87 0.05 0.81
N GLY A 46 6.79 0.28 0.06
CA GLY A 46 6.25 1.63 -0.14
C GLY A 46 5.83 2.28 1.17
N GLY A 47 5.05 1.57 1.99
CA GLY A 47 4.62 2.07 3.30
C GLY A 47 5.77 2.39 4.25
N TYR A 48 6.75 1.48 4.37
CA TYR A 48 7.94 1.70 5.19
C TYR A 48 8.77 2.88 4.69
N SER A 49 8.87 3.07 3.37
CA SER A 49 9.58 4.22 2.79
C SER A 49 8.94 5.53 3.23
N VAL A 50 7.61 5.62 3.31
CA VAL A 50 6.93 6.80 3.84
C VAL A 50 7.27 7.00 5.31
N VAL A 51 7.10 5.97 6.14
CA VAL A 51 7.30 6.05 7.60
C VAL A 51 8.74 6.46 7.92
N VAL A 52 9.73 5.83 7.30
CA VAL A 52 11.15 6.13 7.52
C VAL A 52 11.48 7.54 7.04
N SER A 53 10.98 7.95 5.88
CA SER A 53 11.23 9.31 5.37
C SER A 53 10.66 10.39 6.28
N VAL A 54 9.44 10.18 6.80
CA VAL A 54 8.81 11.11 7.75
C VAL A 54 9.58 11.16 9.06
N GLN A 55 10.07 10.02 9.57
CA GLN A 55 10.93 10.00 10.76
C GLN A 55 12.25 10.75 10.56
N LEU A 56 12.78 10.76 9.33
CA LEU A 56 13.97 11.52 8.94
C LEU A 56 13.69 13.02 8.69
N GLY A 57 12.46 13.48 8.91
CA GLY A 57 12.07 14.89 8.77
C GLY A 57 11.49 15.27 7.41
N ALA A 58 11.24 14.31 6.52
CA ALA A 58 10.55 14.60 5.27
C ALA A 58 9.07 14.93 5.50
N ASN A 59 8.53 15.82 4.67
CA ASN A 59 7.10 16.11 4.68
C ASN A 59 6.30 14.86 4.26
N LEU A 60 5.21 14.55 4.97
CA LEU A 60 4.34 13.39 4.71
C LEU A 60 3.90 13.31 3.24
N TRP A 61 3.54 14.43 2.62
CA TRP A 61 3.10 14.48 1.23
C TRP A 61 4.23 14.13 0.26
N ILE A 62 5.44 14.61 0.52
CA ILE A 62 6.62 14.29 -0.29
C ILE A 62 7.01 12.83 -0.09
N ALA A 63 7.01 12.35 1.15
CA ALA A 63 7.30 10.97 1.48
C ALA A 63 6.34 10.00 0.77
N MET A 64 5.05 10.32 0.78
CA MET A 64 3.99 9.49 0.19
C MET A 64 3.96 9.54 -1.34
N PHE A 65 4.00 10.73 -1.94
CA PHE A 65 3.80 10.87 -3.39
C PHE A 65 5.08 10.84 -4.22
N VAL A 66 6.24 11.06 -3.61
CA VAL A 66 7.52 11.11 -4.34
C VAL A 66 8.44 10.00 -3.87
N ILE A 67 8.73 9.93 -2.57
CA ILE A 67 9.77 9.03 -2.08
C ILE A 67 9.33 7.56 -2.20
N ALA A 68 8.13 7.22 -1.75
CA ALA A 68 7.65 5.84 -1.82
C ALA A 68 7.59 5.27 -3.26
N PRO A 69 7.02 5.95 -4.27
CA PRO A 69 7.03 5.46 -5.65
C PRO A 69 8.45 5.32 -6.23
N VAL A 70 9.36 6.25 -5.91
CA VAL A 70 10.74 6.20 -6.37
C VAL A 70 11.47 5.00 -5.77
N VAL A 71 11.36 4.77 -4.46
CA VAL A 71 12.01 3.64 -3.80
C VAL A 71 11.48 2.32 -4.34
N VAL A 72 10.15 2.15 -4.40
CA VAL A 72 9.53 0.92 -4.91
C VAL A 72 9.88 0.69 -6.38
N GLY A 73 9.86 1.74 -7.20
CA GLY A 73 10.22 1.68 -8.61
C GLY A 73 11.68 1.27 -8.83
N LEU A 74 12.61 1.82 -8.05
CA LEU A 74 14.03 1.43 -8.12
C LEU A 74 14.24 -0.04 -7.73
N VAL A 75 13.60 -0.51 -6.65
CA VAL A 75 13.66 -1.92 -6.24
C VAL A 75 13.08 -2.82 -7.33
N GLY A 76 11.96 -2.41 -7.95
CA GLY A 76 11.36 -3.10 -9.09
C GLY A 76 12.31 -3.23 -10.28
N VAL A 77 12.98 -2.14 -10.68
CA VAL A 77 13.96 -2.14 -11.77
C VAL A 77 15.16 -3.05 -11.46
N VAL A 78 15.64 -3.05 -10.22
CA VAL A 78 16.73 -3.94 -9.79
C VAL A 78 16.30 -5.40 -9.90
N LEU A 79 15.11 -5.75 -9.42
CA LEU A 79 14.57 -7.11 -9.51
C LEU A 79 14.32 -7.55 -10.95
N GLU A 80 13.83 -6.66 -11.80
CA GLU A 80 13.65 -6.94 -13.22
C GLU A 80 14.99 -7.27 -13.89
N ARG A 81 16.02 -6.45 -13.64
CA ARG A 81 17.34 -6.63 -14.28
C ARG A 81 18.10 -7.86 -13.77
N LEU A 82 18.01 -8.16 -12.48
CA LEU A 82 18.82 -9.21 -11.84
C LEU A 82 18.15 -10.57 -11.85
N VAL A 83 16.84 -10.61 -11.63
CA VAL A 83 16.08 -11.86 -11.48
C VAL A 83 15.33 -12.14 -12.78
N ILE A 84 14.33 -11.32 -13.10
CA ILE A 84 13.37 -11.63 -14.17
C ILE A 84 14.08 -11.77 -15.52
N ARG A 85 14.91 -10.80 -15.90
CA ARG A 85 15.61 -10.81 -17.19
C ARG A 85 16.60 -11.96 -17.33
N ARG A 86 17.12 -12.51 -16.22
CA ARG A 86 18.02 -13.68 -16.25
C ARG A 86 17.25 -14.98 -16.51
N TYR A 87 16.05 -15.12 -15.96
CA TYR A 87 15.23 -16.32 -16.14
C TYR A 87 14.46 -16.33 -17.47
N THR A 88 14.11 -15.17 -18.02
CA THR A 88 13.38 -15.09 -19.31
C THR A 88 14.31 -15.10 -20.53
N ALA A 89 15.61 -14.83 -20.37
CA ALA A 89 16.58 -14.82 -21.46
C ALA A 89 17.38 -16.14 -21.60
N GLY A 90 16.94 -17.21 -20.95
CA GLY A 90 17.51 -18.57 -21.05
C GLY A 90 16.56 -19.54 -21.72
#